data_AF-A0A9D4U3F1-F1
#
_entry.id   AF-A0A9D4U3F1-F1
#
_cell.length_a   1.000
_cell.length_b   1.000
_cell.length_c   1.000
_cell.angle_alpha   90.00
_cell.angle_beta   90.00
_cell.angle_gamma   90.00
#
_symmetry.space_group_name_H-M   'P 1'
#
loop_
_entity.id
_entity.type
_entity.pdbx_description
1 polymer ?
#
loop_
_entity_poly.entity_id
_entity_poly.type
_entity_poly.pdbx_seq_one_letter_code
_entity_poly.pdbx_strand_id
1 'polypeptide(L)'
;IVCVCVCMCVCVCVCVCVCVCVCVCVCVCVCVCVRERERERERERERERERERERMMLMRLLLALLLLRRAAMASDPDPVVDFAAGSTSFVFRDIFKNGEIVQDTGGIRAGLVATTFPALAGQGMTVVRFRLVPCGCQLAHYHPRATEILSLISGGPLQVGFVDTKGNAHVSILYPGDVTLFPRGLLHFELNVGSEEADYVSALNSQNPGTLTAAAALFKIPTRALASSLNLPATLLQRINSTLTPNIGPILQKARRSDCVPGRDITLNY
;
A
#
# COMPACT_ATOMS: atom_id res chain seq x y z
N ILE A 1 -91.76 58.53 19.20
CA ILE A 1 -91.58 57.15 19.73
C ILE A 1 -90.97 56.26 18.65
N VAL A 2 -91.55 56.16 17.44
CA VAL A 2 -91.03 55.32 16.33
C VAL A 2 -89.55 55.59 15.96
N CYS A 3 -89.09 56.84 15.89
CA CYS A 3 -87.67 57.14 15.60
C CYS A 3 -86.68 56.70 16.71
N VAL A 4 -87.11 56.65 17.98
CA VAL A 4 -86.25 56.28 19.12
C VAL A 4 -86.12 54.76 19.23
N CYS A 5 -87.18 54.02 18.88
CA CYS A 5 -87.17 52.57 18.82
C CYS A 5 -86.24 52.08 17.71
N VAL A 6 -86.34 52.65 16.50
CA VAL A 6 -85.52 52.24 15.36
C VAL A 6 -84.04 52.57 15.59
N CYS A 7 -83.70 53.72 16.18
CA CYS A 7 -82.29 54.04 16.46
C CYS A 7 -81.68 53.13 17.55
N MET A 8 -82.49 52.72 18.55
CA MET A 8 -82.08 51.76 19.59
C MET A 8 -81.89 50.35 19.04
N CYS A 9 -82.77 49.90 18.14
CA CYS A 9 -82.61 48.61 17.46
C CYS A 9 -81.35 48.60 16.59
N VAL A 10 -81.09 49.69 15.85
CA VAL A 10 -79.93 49.84 14.98
C VAL A 10 -78.63 49.90 15.78
N CYS A 11 -78.57 50.65 16.87
CA CYS A 11 -77.33 50.71 17.65
C CYS A 11 -77.02 49.40 18.40
N VAL A 12 -78.04 48.64 18.83
CA VAL A 12 -77.84 47.33 19.46
C VAL A 12 -77.39 46.28 18.45
N CYS A 13 -78.00 46.25 17.25
CA CYS A 13 -77.53 45.30 16.23
C CYS A 13 -76.14 45.66 15.69
N VAL A 14 -75.78 46.95 15.61
CA VAL A 14 -74.42 47.39 15.24
C VAL A 14 -73.40 47.04 16.32
N CYS A 15 -73.71 47.22 17.60
CA CYS A 15 -72.75 46.88 18.65
C CYS A 15 -72.57 45.36 18.80
N VAL A 16 -73.62 44.56 18.60
CA VAL A 16 -73.53 43.09 18.61
C VAL A 16 -72.76 42.57 17.39
N CYS A 17 -72.99 43.13 16.20
CA CYS A 17 -72.24 42.67 15.04
C CYS A 17 -70.77 43.11 15.10
N VAL A 18 -70.45 44.30 15.63
CA VAL A 18 -69.07 44.75 15.88
C VAL A 18 -68.37 43.89 16.93
N CYS A 19 -69.04 43.56 18.04
CA CYS A 19 -68.41 42.74 19.08
C CYS A 19 -68.18 41.30 18.59
N VAL A 20 -69.13 40.70 17.86
CA VAL A 20 -69.00 39.36 17.27
C VAL A 20 -67.88 39.34 16.23
N CYS A 21 -67.80 40.34 15.35
CA CYS A 21 -66.71 40.34 14.37
C CYS A 21 -65.35 40.55 15.04
N VAL A 22 -65.19 41.48 16.00
CA VAL A 22 -63.91 41.65 16.73
C VAL A 22 -63.49 40.38 17.46
N CYS A 23 -64.41 39.68 18.15
CA CYS A 23 -64.03 38.45 18.83
C CYS A 23 -63.70 37.31 17.86
N VAL A 24 -64.41 37.14 16.74
CA VAL A 24 -64.02 36.18 15.69
C VAL A 24 -62.66 36.53 15.08
N CYS A 25 -62.38 37.82 14.83
CA CYS A 25 -61.09 38.28 14.35
C CYS A 25 -59.96 37.89 15.32
N VAL A 26 -60.10 38.21 16.61
CA VAL A 26 -59.07 37.92 17.63
C VAL A 26 -58.88 36.40 17.79
N CYS A 27 -59.96 35.62 17.80
CA CYS A 27 -59.89 34.16 17.86
C CYS A 27 -59.12 33.58 16.67
N VAL A 28 -59.43 34.00 15.44
CA VAL A 28 -58.71 33.54 14.24
C VAL A 28 -57.24 33.97 14.28
N CYS A 29 -56.94 35.21 14.69
CA CYS A 29 -55.57 35.69 14.85
C CYS A 29 -54.78 34.82 15.84
N VAL A 30 -55.32 34.55 17.03
CA VAL A 30 -54.65 33.70 18.04
C VAL A 30 -54.47 32.28 17.54
N CYS A 31 -55.48 31.69 16.89
CA CYS A 31 -55.37 30.35 16.30
C CYS A 31 -54.28 30.28 15.21
N VAL A 32 -54.17 31.30 14.35
CA VAL A 32 -53.12 31.39 13.33
C VAL A 32 -51.75 31.55 13.99
N CYS A 33 -51.59 32.43 14.97
CA CYS A 33 -50.33 32.62 15.69
C CYS A 33 -49.88 31.35 16.43
N VAL A 34 -50.79 30.64 17.09
CA VAL A 34 -50.47 29.36 17.76
C VAL A 34 -50.07 28.30 16.74
N ARG A 35 -50.80 28.19 15.63
CA ARG A 35 -50.48 27.24 14.55
C ARG A 35 -49.14 27.57 13.86
N GLU A 36 -48.83 28.84 13.65
CA GLU A 36 -47.53 29.27 13.11
C GLU A 36 -46.39 28.97 14.10
N ARG A 37 -46.59 29.25 15.38
CA ARG A 37 -45.62 28.93 16.44
C ARG A 37 -45.37 27.43 16.60
N GLU A 38 -46.41 26.60 16.46
CA GLU A 38 -46.26 25.15 16.45
C GLU A 38 -45.49 24.66 15.22
N ARG A 39 -45.78 25.20 14.03
CA ARG A 39 -45.02 24.91 12.81
C ARG A 39 -43.55 25.31 12.90
N GLU A 40 -43.23 26.44 13.51
CA GLU A 40 -41.84 26.84 13.74
C GLU A 40 -41.09 25.87 14.66
N ARG A 41 -41.72 25.44 15.76
CA ARG A 41 -41.17 24.44 16.67
C ARG A 41 -40.93 23.09 15.99
N GLU A 42 -41.84 22.67 15.10
CA GLU A 42 -41.64 21.45 14.30
C GLU A 42 -40.44 21.58 13.37
N ARG A 43 -40.29 22.72 12.68
CA ARG A 43 -39.12 22.99 11.80
C ARG A 43 -37.80 23.00 12.57
N GLU A 44 -37.77 23.55 13.79
CA GLU A 44 -36.57 23.50 14.65
C GLU A 44 -36.21 22.07 15.04
N ARG A 45 -37.19 21.25 15.41
CA ARG A 45 -36.98 19.83 15.74
C ARG A 45 -36.47 19.03 14.54
N GLU A 46 -36.97 19.32 13.34
CA GLU A 46 -36.45 18.69 12.12
C GLU A 46 -34.99 19.05 11.86
N ARG A 47 -34.62 20.33 11.98
CA ARG A 47 -33.22 20.79 11.85
C ARG A 47 -32.30 20.16 12.89
N GLU A 48 -32.76 20.00 14.12
CA GLU A 48 -31.99 19.36 15.19
C GLU A 48 -31.76 17.87 14.89
N ARG A 49 -32.79 17.16 14.44
CA ARG A 49 -32.66 15.76 13.98
C ARG A 49 -31.72 15.62 12.79
N GLU A 50 -31.74 16.57 11.86
CA GLU A 50 -30.83 16.59 10.71
C GLU A 50 -29.38 16.77 11.17
N ARG A 51 -29.10 17.72 12.07
CA ARG A 51 -27.79 17.90 12.69
C ARG A 51 -27.32 16.68 13.48
N GLU A 52 -28.21 16.00 14.20
CA GLU A 52 -27.89 14.74 14.88
C GLU A 52 -27.56 13.62 13.91
N ARG A 53 -28.29 13.50 12.79
CA ARG A 53 -27.98 12.55 11.72
C ARG A 53 -26.62 12.85 11.08
N GLU A 54 -26.33 14.11 10.78
CA GLU A 54 -25.02 14.53 10.27
C GLU A 54 -23.90 14.23 11.26
N ARG A 55 -24.08 14.55 12.55
CA ARG A 55 -23.11 14.22 13.62
C ARG A 55 -22.90 12.72 13.75
N MET A 56 -23.97 11.92 13.72
CA MET A 56 -23.88 10.45 13.75
C MET A 56 -23.17 9.92 12.50
N MET A 57 -23.44 10.46 11.32
CA MET A 57 -22.77 10.08 10.07
C MET A 57 -21.27 10.42 10.12
N LEU A 58 -20.93 11.62 10.59
CA LEU A 58 -19.55 12.07 10.79
C LEU A 58 -18.83 11.20 11.83
N MET A 59 -19.47 10.87 12.94
CA MET A 59 -18.90 10.03 14.00
C MET A 59 -18.69 8.59 13.51
N ARG A 60 -19.62 8.03 12.72
CA ARG A 60 -19.46 6.72 12.08
C ARG A 60 -18.33 6.74 11.05
N LEU A 61 -18.21 7.80 10.25
CA LEU A 61 -17.13 7.97 9.28
C LEU A 61 -15.76 8.08 9.98
N LEU A 62 -15.67 8.88 11.05
CA LEU A 62 -14.48 9.00 11.89
C LEU A 62 -14.09 7.66 12.53
N LEU A 63 -15.05 6.91 13.06
CA LEU A 63 -14.81 5.59 13.63
C LEU A 63 -14.32 4.60 12.54
N ALA A 64 -14.94 4.60 11.36
CA ALA A 64 -14.50 3.80 10.23
C ALA A 64 -13.07 4.15 9.79
N LEU A 65 -12.73 5.44 9.72
CA LEU A 65 -11.38 5.92 9.42
C LEU A 65 -10.35 5.52 10.49
N LEU A 66 -10.73 5.56 11.77
CA LEU A 66 -9.88 5.11 12.88
C LEU A 66 -9.62 3.59 12.82
N LEU A 67 -10.63 2.79 12.46
CA LEU A 67 -10.49 1.36 12.25
C LEU A 67 -9.62 1.05 11.01
N LEU A 68 -9.76 1.82 9.93
CA LEU A 68 -8.93 1.71 8.72
C LEU A 68 -7.46 2.07 9.01
N ARG A 69 -7.19 3.04 9.90
CA ARG A 69 -5.82 3.46 10.23
C ARG A 69 -4.99 2.34 10.86
N ARG A 70 -5.60 1.45 11.64
CA ARG A 70 -4.90 0.28 12.23
C ARG A 70 -4.50 -0.76 11.17
N ALA A 71 -5.20 -0.82 10.04
CA ALA A 71 -4.85 -1.71 8.93
C ALA A 71 -3.74 -1.14 8.02
N ALA A 72 -3.39 0.15 8.14
CA ALA A 72 -2.49 0.82 7.21
C ALA A 72 -0.99 0.67 7.56
N MET A 73 -0.64 0.18 8.76
CA MET A 73 0.72 -0.20 9.10
C MET A 73 0.86 -1.73 9.01
N ALA A 74 0.90 -2.23 7.78
CA ALA A 74 1.03 -3.66 7.52
C ALA A 74 2.51 -4.06 7.51
N SER A 75 2.97 -4.62 8.63
CA SER A 75 4.05 -5.60 8.66
C SER A 75 3.44 -6.98 8.88
N ASP A 76 4.28 -8.01 8.89
CA ASP A 76 3.85 -9.31 9.40
C ASP A 76 3.32 -9.16 10.84
N PRO A 77 2.28 -9.91 11.22
CA PRO A 77 1.76 -9.90 12.58
C PRO A 77 2.80 -10.48 13.54
N ASP A 78 2.86 -9.93 14.76
CA ASP A 78 3.73 -10.47 15.80
C ASP A 78 3.31 -11.90 16.17
N PRO A 79 4.27 -12.79 16.46
CA PRO A 79 3.98 -14.14 16.93
C PRO A 79 3.24 -14.09 18.28
N VAL A 80 2.21 -14.93 18.41
CA VAL A 80 1.43 -15.10 19.66
C VAL A 80 1.89 -16.32 20.48
N VAL A 81 2.84 -17.08 19.94
CA VAL A 81 3.47 -18.26 20.55
C VAL A 81 4.92 -18.32 20.08
N ASP A 82 5.80 -18.97 20.86
CA ASP A 82 7.23 -19.04 20.55
C ASP A 82 7.52 -19.69 19.19
N PHE A 83 6.89 -20.84 18.91
CA PHE A 83 7.02 -21.56 17.64
C PHE A 83 5.69 -22.18 17.19
N ALA A 84 5.53 -22.33 15.88
CA ALA A 84 4.42 -23.10 15.32
C ALA A 84 4.47 -24.57 15.78
N ALA A 85 3.29 -25.16 15.97
CA ALA A 85 3.14 -26.56 16.40
C ALA A 85 3.89 -27.51 15.45
N GLY A 86 4.65 -28.45 16.02
CA GLY A 86 5.48 -29.40 15.27
C GLY A 86 6.93 -28.96 15.04
N SER A 87 7.32 -27.76 15.48
CA SER A 87 8.72 -27.32 15.45
C SER A 87 9.54 -28.01 16.55
N THR A 88 10.38 -28.97 16.19
CA THR A 88 11.26 -29.70 17.12
C THR A 88 12.73 -29.29 17.05
N SER A 89 13.11 -28.50 16.04
CA SER A 89 14.47 -27.98 15.85
C SER A 89 14.42 -26.48 15.52
N PHE A 90 15.31 -25.73 16.14
CA PHE A 90 15.52 -24.29 15.92
C PHE A 90 16.83 -24.00 15.18
N VAL A 91 17.52 -25.03 14.69
CA VAL A 91 18.79 -24.90 13.96
C VAL A 91 18.63 -25.44 12.55
N PHE A 92 18.79 -24.56 11.57
CA PHE A 92 18.91 -24.95 10.17
C PHE A 92 20.37 -25.18 9.82
N ARG A 93 20.71 -26.36 9.30
CA ARG A 93 22.09 -26.71 8.93
C ARG A 93 22.23 -26.63 7.42
N ASP A 94 23.30 -25.98 6.96
CA ASP A 94 23.71 -25.94 5.54
C ASP A 94 22.60 -25.51 4.56
N ILE A 95 22.44 -24.20 4.41
CA ILE A 95 21.37 -23.63 3.58
C ILE A 95 21.45 -24.02 2.11
N PHE A 96 22.67 -24.19 1.57
CA PHE A 96 22.88 -24.60 0.18
C PHE A 96 22.62 -26.09 -0.07
N LYS A 97 22.40 -26.87 0.98
CA LYS A 97 22.04 -28.30 0.87
C LYS A 97 20.58 -28.55 1.20
N ASN A 98 20.07 -27.91 2.24
CA ASN A 98 18.75 -28.22 2.80
C ASN A 98 17.69 -27.16 2.51
N GLY A 99 18.08 -25.97 2.03
CA GLY A 99 17.18 -24.86 1.72
C GLY A 99 16.43 -25.02 0.40
N GLU A 100 15.61 -24.01 0.08
CA GLU A 100 15.01 -23.86 -1.25
C GLU A 100 16.06 -23.33 -2.22
N ILE A 101 16.61 -24.20 -3.06
CA ILE A 101 17.72 -23.88 -3.96
C ILE A 101 17.19 -23.49 -5.34
N VAL A 102 17.71 -22.38 -5.86
CA VAL A 102 17.58 -21.96 -7.26
C VAL A 102 18.99 -21.79 -7.82
N GLN A 103 19.29 -22.47 -8.92
CA GLN A 103 20.58 -22.38 -9.59
C GLN A 103 20.37 -21.97 -11.05
N ASP A 104 20.96 -20.84 -11.41
CA ASP A 104 20.86 -20.25 -12.74
C ASP A 104 22.26 -19.87 -13.26
N THR A 105 22.33 -19.28 -14.44
CA THR A 105 23.61 -18.84 -15.05
C THR A 105 24.38 -17.84 -14.19
N GLY A 106 23.68 -17.02 -13.41
CA GLY A 106 24.27 -15.99 -12.55
C GLY A 106 24.80 -16.49 -11.21
N GLY A 107 24.49 -17.73 -10.81
CA GLY A 107 24.91 -18.28 -9.53
C GLY A 107 23.86 -19.17 -8.86
N ILE A 108 23.98 -19.30 -7.53
CA ILE A 108 23.09 -20.09 -6.69
C ILE A 108 22.45 -19.20 -5.63
N ARG A 109 21.13 -19.34 -5.47
CA ARG A 109 20.34 -18.80 -4.36
C ARG A 109 19.85 -19.96 -3.50
N ALA A 110 19.91 -19.82 -2.18
CA ALA A 110 19.28 -20.74 -1.25
C ALA A 110 18.49 -19.98 -0.17
N GLY A 111 17.18 -20.22 -0.09
CA GLY A 111 16.29 -19.57 0.88
C GLY A 111 15.84 -20.50 2.00
N LEU A 112 15.57 -19.94 3.18
CA LEU A 112 14.81 -20.63 4.22
C LEU A 112 13.31 -20.55 3.90
N VAL A 113 12.60 -21.68 4.02
CA VAL A 113 11.15 -21.77 3.84
C VAL A 113 10.53 -22.53 5.01
N ALA A 114 9.32 -22.14 5.42
CA ALA A 114 8.63 -22.73 6.57
C ALA A 114 8.36 -24.24 6.40
N THR A 115 8.30 -24.74 5.17
CA THR A 115 8.10 -26.17 4.88
C THR A 115 9.31 -27.03 5.27
N THR A 116 10.53 -26.52 5.13
CA THR A 116 11.78 -27.21 5.51
C THR A 116 12.34 -26.74 6.84
N PHE A 117 11.91 -25.57 7.32
CA PHE A 117 12.27 -25.01 8.62
C PHE A 117 11.04 -24.44 9.35
N PRO A 118 10.21 -25.30 9.99
CA PRO A 118 8.96 -24.88 10.62
C PRO A 118 9.09 -23.79 11.69
N ALA A 119 10.25 -23.72 12.36
CA ALA A 119 10.53 -22.68 13.35
C ALA A 119 10.52 -21.25 12.77
N LEU A 120 10.63 -21.08 11.45
CA LEU A 120 10.52 -19.78 10.77
C LEU A 120 9.07 -19.27 10.69
N ALA A 121 8.08 -20.16 10.75
CA ALA A 121 6.69 -19.80 10.57
C ALA A 121 6.21 -18.85 11.67
N GLY A 122 5.65 -17.70 11.27
CA GLY A 122 5.14 -16.69 12.20
C GLY A 122 6.19 -15.76 12.79
N GLN A 123 7.49 -15.92 12.44
CA GLN A 123 8.57 -15.08 12.97
C GLN A 123 8.74 -13.76 12.21
N GLY A 124 7.96 -13.52 11.17
CA GLY A 124 7.96 -12.26 10.44
C GLY A 124 9.27 -11.95 9.69
N MET A 125 10.03 -12.98 9.29
CA MET A 125 11.31 -12.78 8.60
C MET A 125 11.62 -13.84 7.53
N THR A 126 12.50 -13.47 6.61
CA THR A 126 13.06 -14.36 5.58
C THR A 126 14.57 -14.21 5.54
N VAL A 127 15.29 -15.31 5.38
CA VAL A 127 16.74 -15.31 5.15
C VAL A 127 17.04 -16.06 3.87
N VAL A 128 17.90 -15.47 3.04
CA VAL A 128 18.35 -16.03 1.78
C VAL A 128 19.86 -15.85 1.68
N ARG A 129 20.57 -16.86 1.19
CA ARG A 129 22.01 -16.80 0.92
C ARG A 129 22.27 -16.99 -0.57
N PHE A 130 23.25 -16.27 -1.08
CA PHE A 130 23.57 -16.24 -2.49
C PHE A 130 25.05 -16.49 -2.71
N ARG A 131 25.36 -17.10 -3.85
CA ARG A 131 26.70 -17.23 -4.42
C ARG A 131 26.61 -16.79 -5.87
N LEU A 132 27.04 -15.57 -6.17
CA LEU A 132 27.07 -15.03 -7.52
C LEU A 132 28.41 -15.29 -8.17
N VAL A 133 28.41 -15.93 -9.34
CA VAL A 133 29.64 -16.08 -10.14
C VAL A 133 30.13 -14.70 -10.62
N PRO A 134 31.38 -14.57 -11.08
CA PRO A 134 31.83 -13.33 -11.73
C PRO A 134 30.89 -12.91 -12.86
N CYS A 135 30.48 -11.63 -12.85
CA CYS A 135 29.43 -11.08 -13.72
C CYS A 135 28.02 -11.67 -13.53
N GLY A 136 27.79 -12.39 -12.43
CA GLY A 136 26.46 -12.83 -11.99
C GLY A 136 25.69 -11.66 -11.39
N CYS A 137 24.43 -11.52 -11.77
CA CYS A 137 23.54 -10.45 -11.34
C CYS A 137 22.27 -11.03 -10.76
N GLN A 138 21.85 -10.54 -9.61
CA GLN A 138 20.46 -10.62 -9.20
C GLN A 138 19.72 -9.47 -9.87
N LEU A 139 18.85 -9.83 -10.81
CA LEU A 139 18.22 -8.88 -11.72
C LEU A 139 17.43 -7.81 -10.95
N ALA A 140 17.34 -6.61 -11.51
CA ALA A 140 16.61 -5.50 -10.88
C ALA A 140 15.19 -5.92 -10.45
N HIS A 141 14.91 -5.79 -9.16
CA HIS A 141 13.69 -6.29 -8.52
C HIS A 141 13.33 -5.47 -7.28
N TYR A 142 12.17 -5.74 -6.70
CA TYR A 142 11.77 -5.15 -5.43
C TYR A 142 10.93 -6.11 -4.59
N HIS A 143 10.89 -5.82 -3.28
CA HIS A 143 10.11 -6.54 -2.28
C HIS A 143 8.96 -5.68 -1.79
N PRO A 144 7.69 -5.93 -2.20
CA PRO A 144 6.56 -5.08 -1.84
C PRO A 144 6.23 -5.10 -0.34
N ARG A 145 6.64 -6.15 0.38
CA ARG A 145 6.25 -6.36 1.79
C ARG A 145 7.41 -6.36 2.78
N ALA A 146 8.66 -6.20 2.33
CA ALA A 146 9.81 -6.20 3.23
C ALA A 146 10.89 -5.19 2.84
N THR A 147 11.55 -4.67 3.85
CA THR A 147 12.89 -4.09 3.76
C THR A 147 13.90 -5.23 3.82
N GLU A 148 14.98 -5.10 3.04
CA GLU A 148 16.08 -6.06 3.01
C GLU A 148 17.36 -5.44 3.58
N ILE A 149 18.10 -6.23 4.35
CA ILE A 149 19.50 -5.96 4.70
C ILE A 149 20.36 -7.06 4.12
N LEU A 150 21.46 -6.69 3.46
CA LEU A 150 22.38 -7.59 2.80
C LEU A 150 23.78 -7.40 3.37
N SER A 151 24.49 -8.49 3.67
CA SER A 151 25.91 -8.47 4.06
C SER A 151 26.74 -9.35 3.13
N LEU A 152 27.81 -8.77 2.58
CA LEU A 152 28.77 -9.50 1.77
C LEU A 152 29.73 -10.27 2.69
N ILE A 153 29.82 -11.59 2.53
CA ILE A 153 30.59 -12.46 3.41
C ILE A 153 32.00 -12.70 2.87
N SER A 154 32.12 -13.03 1.58
CA SER A 154 33.42 -13.31 0.95
C SER A 154 33.37 -13.13 -0.57
N GLY A 155 34.55 -12.98 -1.19
CA GLY A 155 34.69 -12.77 -2.63
C GLY A 155 34.19 -11.39 -3.07
N GLY A 156 33.62 -11.32 -4.28
CA GLY A 156 33.22 -10.03 -4.88
C GLY A 156 34.42 -9.26 -5.44
N PRO A 157 34.38 -7.91 -5.50
CA PRO A 157 33.38 -7.01 -4.91
C PRO A 157 31.98 -7.07 -5.54
N LEU A 158 30.97 -6.65 -4.78
CA LEU A 158 29.56 -6.63 -5.19
C LEU A 158 29.11 -5.19 -5.42
N GLN A 159 28.71 -4.85 -6.65
CA GLN A 159 28.01 -3.60 -6.91
C GLN A 159 26.54 -3.76 -6.51
N VAL A 160 26.05 -2.82 -5.72
CA VAL A 160 24.66 -2.77 -5.30
C VAL A 160 24.09 -1.39 -5.57
N GLY A 161 22.78 -1.32 -5.75
CA GLY A 161 22.13 -0.02 -5.81
C GLY A 161 20.62 -0.09 -5.80
N PHE A 162 20.00 1.05 -5.52
CA PHE A 162 18.55 1.22 -5.55
C PHE A 162 18.17 2.60 -6.09
N VAL A 163 16.93 2.74 -6.56
CA VAL A 163 16.38 4.02 -7.00
C VAL A 163 15.36 4.53 -5.98
N ASP A 164 15.55 5.76 -5.50
CA ASP A 164 14.63 6.39 -4.56
C ASP A 164 13.36 6.93 -5.23
N THR A 165 12.39 7.38 -4.43
CA THR A 165 11.11 7.91 -4.94
C THR A 165 11.23 9.27 -5.63
N LYS A 166 12.40 9.91 -5.58
CA LYS A 166 12.73 11.12 -6.35
C LYS A 166 13.39 10.79 -7.70
N GLY A 167 13.65 9.51 -7.96
CA GLY A 167 14.32 9.04 -9.18
C GLY A 167 15.84 9.08 -9.11
N ASN A 168 16.44 9.31 -7.94
CA ASN A 168 17.90 9.26 -7.81
C ASN A 168 18.37 7.82 -7.63
N ALA A 169 19.41 7.44 -8.38
CA ALA A 169 20.12 6.18 -8.16
C ALA A 169 21.16 6.33 -7.05
N HIS A 170 21.14 5.40 -6.10
CA HIS A 170 22.12 5.27 -5.03
C HIS A 170 22.88 3.98 -5.26
N VAL A 171 24.17 4.08 -5.58
CA VAL A 171 24.99 2.94 -6.02
C VAL A 171 26.30 2.93 -5.27
N SER A 172 26.69 1.76 -4.78
CA SER A 172 27.93 1.53 -4.04
C SER A 172 28.57 0.21 -4.42
N ILE A 173 29.86 0.09 -4.12
CA ILE A 173 30.58 -1.19 -4.11
C ILE A 173 30.67 -1.69 -2.66
N LEU A 174 30.31 -2.94 -2.44
CA LEU A 174 30.51 -3.65 -1.18
C LEU A 174 31.75 -4.55 -1.25
N TYR A 175 32.49 -4.58 -0.15
CA TYR A 175 33.56 -5.51 0.15
C TYR A 175 33.16 -6.47 1.28
N PRO A 176 33.85 -7.61 1.44
CA PRO A 176 33.56 -8.53 2.54
C PRO A 176 33.53 -7.84 3.91
N GLY A 177 32.45 -8.04 4.66
CA GLY A 177 32.16 -7.38 5.93
C GLY A 177 31.23 -6.17 5.82
N ASP A 178 31.05 -5.61 4.63
CA ASP A 178 30.12 -4.49 4.42
C ASP A 178 28.66 -4.95 4.46
N VAL A 179 27.78 -4.00 4.80
CA VAL A 179 26.34 -4.20 4.92
C VAL A 179 25.61 -3.08 4.17
N THR A 180 24.57 -3.43 3.42
CA THR A 180 23.67 -2.47 2.75
C THR A 180 22.22 -2.72 3.13
N LEU A 181 21.38 -1.71 2.89
CA LEU A 181 19.95 -1.72 3.15
C LEU A 181 19.19 -1.38 1.86
N PHE A 182 18.17 -2.17 1.54
CA PHE A 182 17.20 -1.86 0.49
C PHE A 182 15.84 -1.56 1.11
N PRO A 183 15.37 -0.30 1.08
CA PRO A 183 14.08 0.07 1.64
C PRO A 183 12.92 -0.65 0.96
N ARG A 184 11.89 -0.99 1.75
CA ARG A 184 10.68 -1.68 1.28
C ARG A 184 10.13 -1.06 -0.01
N GLY A 185 9.93 -1.91 -1.01
CA GLY A 185 9.29 -1.55 -2.27
C GLY A 185 10.17 -0.76 -3.25
N LEU A 186 11.41 -0.43 -2.90
CA LEU A 186 12.31 0.25 -3.85
C LEU A 186 12.97 -0.76 -4.78
N LEU A 187 13.08 -0.37 -6.05
CA LEU A 187 13.76 -1.15 -7.07
C LEU A 187 15.27 -1.14 -6.80
N HIS A 188 15.87 -2.32 -6.70
CA HIS A 188 17.27 -2.52 -6.41
C HIS A 188 17.86 -3.71 -7.17
N PHE A 189 19.19 -3.83 -7.14
CA PHE A 189 19.95 -4.87 -7.84
C PHE A 189 21.28 -5.16 -7.14
N GLU A 190 21.83 -6.33 -7.45
CA GLU A 190 23.14 -6.80 -7.04
C GLU A 190 23.88 -7.36 -8.25
N LEU A 191 25.15 -7.00 -8.40
CA LEU A 191 25.99 -7.47 -9.49
C LEU A 191 27.40 -7.75 -8.97
N ASN A 192 27.87 -8.98 -9.18
CA ASN A 192 29.24 -9.33 -8.90
C ASN A 192 30.16 -8.78 -9.99
N VAL A 193 30.88 -7.71 -9.66
CA VAL A 193 31.85 -7.04 -10.54
C VAL A 193 33.28 -7.54 -10.30
N GLY A 194 33.46 -8.44 -9.33
CA GLY A 194 34.73 -9.08 -9.02
C GLY A 194 35.13 -10.22 -9.94
N SER A 195 36.33 -10.75 -9.69
CA SER A 195 36.88 -11.92 -10.39
C SER A 195 36.62 -13.24 -9.66
N GLU A 196 36.14 -13.19 -8.42
CA GLU A 196 35.81 -14.35 -7.60
C GLU A 196 34.30 -14.46 -7.39
N GLU A 197 33.83 -15.64 -6.96
CA GLU A 197 32.44 -15.82 -6.56
C GLU A 197 32.11 -14.98 -5.33
N ALA A 198 31.03 -14.20 -5.37
CA ALA A 198 30.57 -13.39 -4.25
C ALA A 198 29.54 -14.16 -3.42
N ASP A 199 29.86 -14.41 -2.15
CA ASP A 199 28.96 -15.06 -1.18
C ASP A 199 28.37 -14.00 -0.26
N TYR A 200 27.05 -13.84 -0.26
CA TYR A 200 26.36 -12.88 0.60
C TYR A 200 25.09 -13.46 1.19
N VAL A 201 24.64 -12.85 2.29
CA VAL A 201 23.38 -13.18 2.96
C VAL A 201 22.47 -11.97 3.01
N SER A 202 21.20 -12.20 2.73
CA SER A 202 20.13 -11.22 2.82
C SER A 202 19.11 -11.65 3.87
N ALA A 203 18.68 -10.70 4.70
CA ALA A 203 17.61 -10.87 5.66
C ALA A 203 16.51 -9.83 5.42
N LEU A 204 15.25 -10.26 5.46
CA LEU A 204 14.10 -9.44 5.15
C LEU A 204 13.10 -9.47 6.31
N ASN A 205 12.49 -8.33 6.63
CA ASN A 205 11.55 -8.18 7.74
C ASN A 205 10.09 -8.58 7.39
N SER A 206 9.95 -9.68 6.63
CA SER A 206 8.68 -10.37 6.41
C SER A 206 8.95 -11.84 6.11
N GLN A 207 8.09 -12.73 6.60
CA GLN A 207 8.02 -14.14 6.25
C GLN A 207 7.54 -14.36 4.80
N ASN A 208 6.96 -13.33 4.19
CA ASN A 208 6.56 -13.32 2.79
C ASN A 208 6.86 -11.96 2.16
N PRO A 209 8.14 -11.65 1.86
CA PRO A 209 8.53 -10.37 1.29
C PRO A 209 7.88 -10.14 -0.09
N GLY A 210 7.70 -11.23 -0.85
CA GLY A 210 7.39 -11.20 -2.27
C GLY A 210 8.56 -10.67 -3.08
N THR A 211 8.72 -11.13 -4.32
CA THR A 211 9.77 -10.65 -5.22
C THR A 211 9.15 -10.36 -6.57
N LEU A 212 9.37 -9.16 -7.10
CA LEU A 212 8.95 -8.82 -8.44
C LEU A 212 10.13 -8.33 -9.27
N THR A 213 10.57 -9.14 -10.24
CA THR A 213 11.60 -8.76 -11.21
C THR A 213 11.04 -7.71 -12.18
N ALA A 214 11.73 -6.57 -12.30
CA ALA A 214 11.22 -5.40 -13.02
C ALA A 214 10.97 -5.67 -14.50
N ALA A 215 11.93 -6.25 -15.21
CA ALA A 215 11.79 -6.54 -16.64
C ALA A 215 10.64 -7.53 -16.89
N ALA A 216 10.55 -8.59 -16.08
CA ALA A 216 9.48 -9.58 -16.19
C ALA A 216 8.10 -8.93 -15.97
N ALA A 217 7.96 -8.08 -14.95
CA ALA A 217 6.70 -7.38 -14.66
C ALA A 217 6.33 -6.36 -15.74
N LEU A 218 7.28 -5.57 -16.20
CA LEU A 218 7.09 -4.52 -17.19
C LEU A 218 6.49 -5.08 -18.49
N PHE A 219 6.98 -6.24 -18.95
CA PHE A 219 6.52 -6.86 -20.19
C PHE A 219 5.26 -7.74 -20.04
N LYS A 220 4.68 -7.84 -18.83
CA LYS A 220 3.32 -8.34 -18.62
C LYS A 220 2.25 -7.25 -18.77
N ILE A 221 2.63 -5.97 -18.78
CA ILE A 221 1.72 -4.85 -19.02
C ILE A 221 1.24 -4.91 -20.49
N PRO A 222 -0.06 -4.67 -20.77
CA PRO A 222 -0.56 -4.61 -22.14
C PRO A 222 0.29 -3.69 -23.03
N THR A 223 0.69 -4.17 -24.22
CA THR A 223 1.65 -3.50 -25.10
C THR A 223 1.30 -2.03 -25.37
N ARG A 224 0.02 -1.69 -25.48
CA ARG A 224 -0.43 -0.29 -25.69
C ARG A 224 -0.07 0.62 -24.51
N ALA A 225 -0.29 0.17 -23.28
CA ALA A 225 0.05 0.94 -22.09
C ALA A 225 1.57 1.05 -21.96
N LEU A 226 2.29 -0.06 -22.16
CA LEU A 226 3.76 -0.08 -22.13
C LEU A 226 4.38 0.84 -23.21
N ALA A 227 3.83 0.84 -24.43
CA ALA A 227 4.25 1.74 -25.52
C ALA A 227 4.10 3.21 -25.13
N SER A 228 3.03 3.54 -24.42
CA SER A 228 2.80 4.90 -23.91
C SER A 228 3.79 5.25 -22.80
N SER A 229 4.04 4.32 -21.87
CA SER A 229 4.97 4.54 -20.74
C SER A 229 6.43 4.70 -21.18
N LEU A 230 6.87 3.92 -22.17
CA LEU A 230 8.26 3.97 -22.66
C LEU A 230 8.44 4.94 -23.83
N ASN A 231 7.36 5.49 -24.39
CA ASN A 231 7.36 6.27 -25.62
C ASN A 231 8.05 5.52 -26.79
N LEU A 232 7.71 4.23 -26.96
CA LEU A 232 8.30 3.34 -27.98
C LEU A 232 7.23 2.68 -28.86
N PRO A 233 7.56 2.35 -30.12
CA PRO A 233 6.65 1.60 -30.99
C PRO A 233 6.33 0.20 -30.44
N ALA A 234 5.07 -0.22 -30.59
CA ALA A 234 4.62 -1.56 -30.16
C ALA A 234 5.42 -2.70 -30.82
N THR A 235 5.85 -2.53 -32.08
CA THR A 235 6.66 -3.50 -32.82
C THR A 235 8.03 -3.71 -32.18
N LEU A 236 8.65 -2.66 -31.66
CA LEU A 236 9.92 -2.75 -30.94
C LEU A 236 9.73 -3.48 -29.61
N LEU A 237 8.67 -3.17 -28.87
CA LEU A 237 8.36 -3.83 -27.60
C LEU A 237 8.08 -5.32 -27.78
N GLN A 238 7.40 -5.72 -28.86
CA GLN A 238 7.20 -7.13 -29.18
C GLN A 238 8.51 -7.85 -29.49
N ARG A 239 9.44 -7.19 -30.21
CA ARG A 239 10.78 -7.73 -30.45
C ARG A 239 11.55 -7.91 -29.14
N ILE A 240 11.57 -6.90 -28.27
CA ILE A 240 12.24 -7.02 -26.96
C ILE A 240 11.62 -8.16 -26.15
N ASN A 241 10.28 -8.23 -26.07
CA ASN A 241 9.59 -9.29 -25.34
C ASN A 241 9.95 -10.69 -25.86
N SER A 242 10.11 -10.86 -27.18
CA SER A 242 10.53 -12.14 -27.77
C SER A 242 11.96 -12.56 -27.40
N THR A 243 12.80 -11.62 -26.97
CA THR A 243 14.17 -11.89 -26.50
C THR A 243 14.25 -12.11 -25.00
N LEU A 244 13.20 -11.77 -24.25
CA LEU A 244 13.14 -12.07 -22.82
C LEU A 244 12.95 -13.57 -22.65
N THR A 245 13.73 -14.15 -21.75
CA THR A 245 13.54 -15.54 -21.36
C THR A 245 12.11 -15.72 -20.82
N PRO A 246 11.32 -16.70 -21.30
CA PRO A 246 9.89 -16.84 -20.94
C PRO A 246 9.60 -17.10 -19.45
N ASN A 247 10.62 -17.20 -18.62
CA ASN A 247 10.50 -17.69 -17.26
C ASN A 247 10.23 -16.58 -16.24
N ILE A 248 9.30 -16.92 -15.35
CA ILE A 248 9.05 -16.28 -14.06
C ILE A 248 10.26 -16.42 -13.10
N GLY A 249 11.27 -17.22 -13.46
CA GLY A 249 12.55 -17.38 -12.74
C GLY A 249 13.69 -17.67 -13.71
N PRO A 250 14.53 -16.65 -13.97
CA PRO A 250 15.78 -16.63 -13.25
C PRO A 250 15.88 -15.39 -12.35
N ILE A 251 16.14 -15.63 -11.07
CA ILE A 251 16.47 -14.54 -10.12
C ILE A 251 17.90 -14.08 -10.41
N LEU A 252 18.74 -15.01 -10.91
CA LEU A 252 20.16 -14.79 -11.13
C LEU A 252 20.53 -14.97 -12.60
N GLN A 253 21.12 -13.95 -13.22
CA GLN A 253 21.54 -14.00 -14.61
C GLN A 253 23.00 -13.59 -14.75
N LYS A 254 23.76 -14.33 -15.56
CA LYS A 254 25.10 -13.88 -15.95
C LYS A 254 24.99 -12.80 -17.00
N ALA A 255 25.62 -11.65 -16.75
CA ALA A 255 25.74 -10.59 -17.73
C ALA A 255 26.52 -11.08 -18.96
N ARG A 256 26.25 -10.47 -20.12
CA ARG A 256 27.00 -10.79 -21.34
C ARG A 256 28.43 -10.31 -21.19
N ARG A 257 29.36 -11.00 -21.86
CA ARG A 257 30.79 -10.67 -21.80
C ARG A 257 31.12 -9.26 -22.31
N SER A 258 30.29 -8.69 -23.19
CA SER A 258 30.39 -7.30 -23.65
C SER A 258 30.01 -6.29 -22.58
N ASP A 259 29.14 -6.68 -21.65
CA ASP A 259 28.46 -5.77 -20.72
C ASP A 259 29.11 -5.81 -19.33
N CYS A 260 29.84 -6.90 -19.02
CA CYS A 260 30.60 -7.04 -17.78
C CYS A 260 31.94 -7.75 -18.02
N VAL A 261 33.01 -7.12 -17.52
CA VAL A 261 34.37 -7.68 -17.47
C VAL A 261 34.74 -7.85 -15.99
N PRO A 262 34.97 -9.09 -15.52
CA PRO A 262 35.33 -9.35 -14.13
C PRO A 262 36.54 -8.54 -13.65
N GLY A 263 36.46 -7.97 -12.45
CA GLY A 263 37.51 -7.17 -11.83
C GLY A 263 37.59 -5.72 -12.32
N ARG A 264 36.70 -5.31 -13.23
CA ARG A 264 36.60 -3.91 -13.68
C ARG A 264 35.46 -3.21 -12.94
N ASP A 265 35.78 -2.11 -12.27
CA ASP A 265 34.77 -1.25 -11.67
C ASP A 265 33.91 -0.60 -12.76
N ILE A 266 32.60 -0.78 -12.68
CA ILE A 266 31.61 -0.22 -13.61
C ILE A 266 30.74 0.87 -12.97
N THR A 267 31.06 1.34 -11.76
CA THR A 267 30.32 2.42 -11.08
C THR A 267 30.36 3.77 -11.79
N LEU A 268 31.28 3.96 -12.73
CA LEU A 268 31.52 5.27 -13.37
C LEU A 268 30.76 5.49 -14.69
N ASN A 269 29.94 4.53 -15.13
CA ASN A 269 29.15 4.66 -16.36
C ASN A 269 27.65 4.67 -16.04
N TYR A 270 27.15 5.79 -15.52
CA TYR A 270 25.71 6.11 -15.52
C TYR A 270 25.37 7.04 -16.67
#